data_AF-A0A7C1Q923-F1
#
_entry.id   AF-A0A7C1Q923-F1
#
_cell.length_a   1.000
_cell.length_b   1.000
_cell.length_c   1.000
_cell.angle_alpha   90.00
_cell.angle_beta   90.00
_cell.angle_gamma   90.00
#
_symmetry.space_group_name_H-M   'P 1'
#
loop_
_entity.id
_entity.type
_entity.pdbx_description
1 polymer ?
#
loop_
_entity_poly.entity_id
_entity_poly.type
_entity_poly.pdbx_seq_one_letter_code
_entity_poly.pdbx_strand_id
1 'polypeptide(L)'
;MKKYASPIVTLVIISSLSVYFYLAQKEINEQIKNLINRDEIVLKKLIIANKFGDRIIELSENENFSGSMFLYNKSKNKTIVVNAGNKDENPGIIISKGENGVSFALMGMDKQNLFVIYNENGLDVVRIGTDKEGHGGYSIKNVHERVIKTEGWGWRAYNY
;
A
#
# COMPACT_ATOMS: atom_id res chain seq x y z
N MET A 1 71.60 -25.85 8.26
CA MET A 1 70.64 -26.92 8.61
C MET A 1 69.27 -26.28 8.83
N LYS A 2 68.24 -26.63 8.05
CA LYS A 2 66.87 -26.11 8.28
C LYS A 2 66.28 -26.84 9.49
N LYS A 3 65.95 -26.12 10.55
CA LYS A 3 65.21 -26.66 11.70
C LYS A 3 63.76 -26.86 11.27
N TYR A 4 63.34 -28.10 11.11
CA TYR A 4 61.92 -28.43 10.92
C TYR A 4 61.23 -28.43 12.29
N ALA A 5 60.05 -27.84 12.36
CA ALA A 5 59.20 -27.92 13.54
C ALA A 5 58.82 -29.39 13.78
N SER A 6 58.66 -29.79 15.05
CA SER A 6 58.24 -31.16 15.36
C SER A 6 56.88 -31.47 14.69
N PRO A 7 56.61 -32.72 14.32
CA PRO A 7 55.33 -33.12 13.73
C PRO A 7 54.12 -32.68 14.56
N ILE A 8 54.26 -32.67 15.89
CA ILE A 8 53.23 -32.23 16.84
C ILE A 8 52.99 -30.72 16.71
N VAL A 9 54.06 -29.93 16.63
CA VAL A 9 53.96 -28.47 16.46
C VAL A 9 53.30 -28.14 15.12
N THR A 10 53.65 -28.88 14.07
CA THR A 10 53.06 -28.72 12.74
C THR A 10 51.56 -29.03 12.74
N LEU A 11 51.15 -30.10 13.44
CA LEU A 11 49.75 -30.50 13.56
C LEU A 11 48.90 -29.45 14.31
N VAL A 12 49.43 -28.89 15.40
CA VAL A 12 48.75 -27.84 16.18
C VAL A 12 48.58 -26.56 15.37
N ILE A 13 49.57 -26.20 14.55
CA ILE A 13 49.48 -25.05 13.66
C ILE A 13 48.38 -25.27 12.61
N ILE A 14 48.37 -26.44 11.95
CA ILE A 14 47.37 -26.76 10.92
C ILE A 14 45.95 -26.77 11.50
N SER A 15 45.74 -27.38 12.67
CA SER A 15 44.41 -27.41 13.31
C SER A 15 43.94 -26.02 13.72
N SER A 16 44.84 -25.18 14.25
CA SER A 16 44.53 -23.79 14.62
C SER A 16 44.14 -22.94 13.41
N LEU A 17 44.89 -23.06 12.30
CA LEU A 17 44.55 -22.40 11.04
C LEU A 17 43.20 -22.88 10.50
N SER A 18 42.91 -24.18 10.60
CA SER A 18 41.64 -24.75 10.10
C SER A 18 40.43 -24.19 10.87
N VAL A 19 40.55 -24.07 12.20
CA VAL A 19 39.52 -23.45 13.05
C VAL A 19 39.35 -21.97 12.70
N TYR A 20 40.46 -21.25 12.51
CA TYR A 20 40.42 -19.85 12.11
C TYR A 20 39.69 -19.65 10.76
N PHE A 21 40.04 -20.45 9.75
CA PHE A 21 39.37 -20.41 8.44
C PHE A 21 37.87 -20.72 8.55
N TYR A 22 37.50 -21.72 9.35
CA TYR A 22 36.09 -22.06 9.58
C TYR A 22 35.30 -20.90 10.21
N LEU A 23 35.86 -20.26 11.24
CA LEU A 23 35.21 -19.12 11.91
C LEU A 23 35.08 -17.91 10.98
N ALA A 24 36.13 -17.57 10.25
CA ALA A 24 36.10 -16.48 9.26
C ALA A 24 35.05 -16.73 8.17
N GLN A 25 34.94 -17.98 7.68
CA GLN A 25 33.95 -18.34 6.67
C GLN A 25 32.51 -18.31 7.21
N LYS A 26 32.31 -18.70 8.47
CA LYS A 26 31.01 -18.59 9.14
C LYS A 26 30.58 -17.12 9.29
N GLU A 27 31.49 -16.24 9.68
CA GLU A 27 31.22 -14.80 9.83
C GLU A 27 30.87 -14.15 8.49
N ILE A 28 31.63 -14.45 7.43
CA ILE A 28 31.33 -14.00 6.06
C ILE A 28 29.95 -14.49 5.62
N ASN A 29 29.60 -15.76 5.88
CA ASN A 29 28.30 -16.31 5.50
C ASN A 29 27.14 -15.63 6.24
N GLU A 30 27.29 -15.30 7.53
CA GLU A 30 26.27 -14.56 8.27
C GLU A 30 26.16 -13.10 7.79
N GLN A 31 27.26 -12.45 7.44
CA GLN A 31 27.24 -11.12 6.81
C GLN A 31 26.53 -11.14 5.44
N ILE A 32 26.79 -12.15 4.60
CA ILE A 32 26.13 -12.34 3.30
C ILE A 32 24.63 -12.59 3.48
N LYS A 33 24.21 -13.46 4.41
CA LYS A 33 22.79 -13.70 4.70
C LYS A 33 22.08 -12.42 5.16
N ASN A 34 22.73 -11.62 6.00
CA ASN A 34 22.19 -10.35 6.47
C ASN A 34 22.10 -9.28 5.36
N LEU A 35 22.98 -9.33 4.36
CA LEU A 35 22.88 -8.50 3.16
C LEU A 35 21.72 -8.94 2.27
N ILE A 36 21.59 -10.25 1.99
CA ILE A 36 20.52 -10.81 1.14
C ILE A 36 19.13 -10.59 1.76
N ASN A 37 19.00 -10.68 3.08
CA ASN A 37 17.73 -10.45 3.77
C ASN A 37 17.35 -8.97 3.93
N ARG A 38 18.19 -8.03 3.48
CA ARG A 38 17.92 -6.59 3.55
C ARG A 38 17.46 -5.96 2.24
N ASP A 39 17.36 -6.73 1.16
CA ASP A 39 16.94 -6.23 -0.13
C ASP A 39 15.41 -6.22 -0.29
N GLU A 40 14.70 -5.60 0.65
CA GLU A 40 13.42 -4.99 0.27
C GLU A 40 13.76 -3.83 -0.67
N ILE A 41 13.53 -4.04 -1.97
CA ILE A 41 13.56 -2.94 -2.93
C ILE A 41 12.37 -2.04 -2.62
N VAL A 42 12.60 -1.02 -1.79
CA VAL A 42 11.62 0.02 -1.49
C VAL A 42 11.55 0.97 -2.69
N LEU A 43 10.71 0.61 -3.65
CA LEU A 43 10.37 1.47 -4.78
C LEU A 43 9.36 2.52 -4.33
N LYS A 44 9.83 3.77 -4.15
CA LYS A 44 8.94 4.92 -3.93
C LYS A 44 7.93 5.10 -5.08
N LYS A 45 8.27 4.62 -6.28
CA LYS A 45 7.45 4.76 -7.49
C LYS A 45 7.74 3.69 -8.53
N LEU A 46 6.69 3.06 -9.05
CA LEU A 46 6.70 2.20 -10.24
C LEU A 46 5.70 2.74 -11.27
N ILE A 47 6.10 2.86 -12.54
CA ILE A 47 5.23 3.32 -13.63
C ILE A 47 5.27 2.29 -14.76
N ILE A 48 4.09 1.84 -15.21
CA ILE A 48 3.90 1.07 -16.44
C ILE A 48 3.29 2.01 -17.48
N ALA A 49 3.91 2.14 -18.64
CA ALA A 49 3.48 3.05 -19.71
C ALA A 49 3.30 2.31 -21.05
N ASN A 50 2.49 2.87 -21.94
CA ASN A 50 2.31 2.37 -23.30
C ASN A 50 3.51 2.77 -24.20
N LYS A 51 3.52 2.29 -25.46
CA LYS A 51 4.59 2.60 -26.43
C LYS A 51 4.72 4.08 -26.81
N PHE A 52 3.74 4.91 -26.43
CA PHE A 52 3.73 6.35 -26.65
C PHE A 52 4.16 7.14 -25.41
N GLY A 53 4.50 6.45 -24.32
CA GLY A 53 4.90 7.07 -23.05
C GLY A 53 3.73 7.45 -22.13
N ASP A 54 2.49 7.13 -22.49
CA ASP A 54 1.35 7.40 -21.60
C ASP A 54 1.32 6.38 -20.47
N ARG A 55 1.13 6.86 -19.24
CA ARG A 55 1.00 5.99 -18.06
C ARG A 55 -0.27 5.14 -18.17
N ILE A 56 -0.14 3.87 -17.82
CA ILE A 56 -1.23 2.90 -17.71
C ILE A 56 -1.45 2.56 -16.22
N ILE A 57 -0.36 2.31 -15.49
CA ILE A 57 -0.37 1.97 -14.06
C ILE A 57 0.71 2.79 -13.36
N GLU A 58 0.41 3.31 -12.18
CA GLU A 58 1.39 3.93 -11.28
C GLU A 58 1.17 3.40 -9.87
N LEU A 59 2.20 2.77 -9.30
CA LEU A 59 2.28 2.47 -7.87
C LEU A 59 3.19 3.51 -7.24
N SER A 60 2.75 4.15 -6.17
CA SER A 60 3.55 5.19 -5.52
C SER A 60 3.25 5.27 -4.04
N GLU A 61 4.24 5.70 -3.28
CA GLU A 61 4.09 6.10 -1.89
C GLU A 61 4.07 7.63 -1.81
N ASN A 62 3.23 8.21 -0.95
CA ASN A 62 3.24 9.64 -0.66
C ASN A 62 4.21 9.98 0.50
N GLU A 63 4.33 11.26 0.85
CA GLU A 63 5.22 11.71 1.94
C GLU A 63 4.79 11.22 3.34
N ASN A 64 3.56 10.72 3.48
CA ASN A 64 3.01 10.16 4.72
C ASN A 64 3.11 8.63 4.78
N PHE A 65 3.87 8.00 3.88
CA PHE A 65 3.98 6.54 3.77
C PHE A 65 2.66 5.83 3.40
N SER A 66 1.70 6.56 2.82
CA SER A 66 0.47 5.96 2.27
C SER A 66 0.73 5.49 0.84
N GLY A 67 0.55 4.19 0.61
CA GLY A 67 0.62 3.58 -0.72
C GLY A 67 -0.61 3.88 -1.57
N SER A 68 -0.38 4.19 -2.84
CA SER A 68 -1.43 4.46 -3.84
C SER A 68 -1.16 3.66 -5.11
N MET A 69 -2.24 3.14 -5.72
CA MET A 69 -2.23 2.60 -7.08
C MET A 69 -3.19 3.41 -7.97
N PHE A 70 -2.65 3.95 -9.06
CA PHE A 70 -3.41 4.65 -10.09
C PHE A 70 -3.51 3.79 -11.36
N LEU A 71 -4.73 3.63 -11.88
CA LEU A 71 -4.99 3.05 -13.20
C LEU A 71 -5.52 4.15 -14.14
N TYR A 72 -4.87 4.32 -15.28
CA TYR A 72 -5.19 5.37 -16.25
C TYR A 72 -5.97 4.81 -17.45
N ASN A 73 -7.02 5.52 -17.86
CA ASN A 73 -7.79 5.25 -19.10
C ASN A 73 -7.09 5.89 -20.32
N LYS A 74 -7.40 5.41 -21.53
CA LYS A 74 -7.09 6.03 -22.83
C LYS A 74 -7.28 7.55 -22.90
N SER A 75 -8.25 8.14 -22.19
CA SER A 75 -8.47 9.60 -22.08
C SER A 75 -7.50 10.30 -21.10
N LYS A 76 -6.52 9.59 -20.52
CA LYS A 76 -5.54 10.05 -19.51
C LYS A 76 -6.13 10.51 -18.17
N ASN A 77 -7.45 10.43 -18.00
CA ASN A 77 -8.10 10.66 -16.70
C ASN A 77 -7.86 9.45 -15.77
N LYS A 78 -7.41 9.74 -14.54
CA LYS A 78 -7.24 8.76 -13.46
C LYS A 78 -8.57 8.03 -13.28
N THR A 79 -8.56 6.71 -13.50
CA THR A 79 -9.79 5.90 -13.54
C THR A 79 -10.05 5.18 -12.22
N ILE A 80 -8.98 4.74 -11.57
CA ILE A 80 -9.05 4.02 -10.29
C ILE A 80 -7.89 4.50 -9.44
N VAL A 81 -8.20 4.98 -8.24
CA VAL A 81 -7.26 5.26 -7.15
C VAL A 81 -7.54 4.25 -6.04
N VAL A 82 -6.71 3.22 -5.95
CA VAL A 82 -6.73 2.36 -4.75
C VAL A 82 -5.81 3.02 -3.73
N ASN A 83 -6.38 3.62 -2.70
CA ASN A 83 -5.63 4.08 -1.54
C ASN A 83 -5.62 2.94 -0.52
N ALA A 84 -4.53 2.17 -0.52
CA ALA A 84 -4.28 1.15 0.48
C ALA A 84 -3.59 1.80 1.70
N GLY A 85 -4.20 2.86 2.23
CA GLY A 85 -3.73 3.55 3.42
C GLY A 85 -3.56 2.59 4.60
N ASN A 86 -2.69 2.96 5.54
CA ASN A 86 -2.52 2.20 6.78
C ASN A 86 -3.87 2.12 7.53
N LYS A 87 -4.04 1.15 8.43
CA LYS A 87 -5.26 0.89 9.22
C LYS A 87 -5.85 2.16 9.87
N ASP A 88 -5.00 3.14 10.16
CA ASP A 88 -5.33 4.41 10.82
C ASP A 88 -5.73 5.55 9.84
N GLU A 89 -5.56 5.37 8.53
CA GLU A 89 -5.80 6.39 7.49
C GLU A 89 -7.02 6.11 6.59
N ASN A 90 -7.92 5.21 7.01
CA ASN A 90 -9.14 4.85 6.29
C ASN A 90 -8.87 4.27 4.89
N PRO A 91 -8.37 3.02 4.79
CA PRO A 91 -8.13 2.38 3.50
C PRO A 91 -9.40 2.40 2.64
N GLY A 92 -9.23 2.78 1.38
CA GLY A 92 -10.36 2.98 0.48
C GLY A 92 -10.03 2.78 -0.99
N ILE A 93 -10.96 2.16 -1.70
CA ILE A 93 -10.93 2.06 -3.16
C ILE A 93 -11.78 3.22 -3.69
N ILE A 94 -11.14 4.20 -4.30
CA ILE A 94 -11.82 5.26 -5.05
C ILE A 94 -11.78 4.89 -6.52
N ILE A 95 -12.93 4.70 -7.13
CA ILE A 95 -13.06 4.45 -8.56
C ILE A 95 -13.67 5.71 -9.18
N SER A 96 -12.81 6.56 -9.74
CA SER A 96 -13.20 7.79 -10.42
C SER A 96 -13.31 7.52 -11.92
N LYS A 97 -14.49 7.31 -12.51
CA LYS A 97 -14.56 6.94 -13.95
C LYS A 97 -15.24 7.99 -14.82
N GLY A 98 -14.45 8.53 -15.77
CA GLY A 98 -14.89 8.93 -17.12
C GLY A 98 -15.48 10.33 -17.29
N GLU A 99 -15.64 10.74 -18.56
CA GLU A 99 -15.98 12.10 -19.06
C GLU A 99 -17.23 12.75 -18.45
N ASN A 100 -18.08 11.98 -17.76
CA ASN A 100 -19.30 12.47 -17.09
C ASN A 100 -19.13 12.67 -15.57
N GLY A 101 -17.88 12.64 -15.06
CA GLY A 101 -17.49 13.08 -13.71
C GLY A 101 -18.00 12.28 -12.50
N VAL A 102 -18.79 11.22 -12.69
CA VAL A 102 -19.29 10.39 -11.58
C VAL A 102 -18.16 9.52 -11.01
N SER A 103 -17.99 9.53 -9.69
CA SER A 103 -17.03 8.70 -8.97
C SER A 103 -17.69 7.93 -7.83
N PHE A 104 -17.11 6.80 -7.43
CA PHE A 104 -17.52 6.10 -6.22
C PHE A 104 -16.34 5.79 -5.31
N ALA A 105 -16.57 5.87 -4.01
CA ALA A 105 -15.60 5.55 -2.99
C ALA A 105 -16.14 4.44 -2.09
N LEU A 106 -15.36 3.38 -1.93
CA LEU A 106 -15.54 2.35 -0.91
C LEU A 106 -14.48 2.61 0.17
N MET A 107 -14.91 2.94 1.38
CA MET A 107 -14.03 3.16 2.52
C MET A 107 -14.35 2.16 3.61
N GLY A 108 -13.34 1.40 4.05
CA GLY A 108 -13.40 0.59 5.24
C GLY A 108 -12.65 1.31 6.36
N MET A 109 -13.36 1.83 7.34
CA MET A 109 -12.77 2.35 8.57
C MET A 109 -13.08 1.35 9.69
N ASP A 110 -12.29 1.30 10.77
CA ASP A 110 -12.48 0.37 11.89
C ASP A 110 -13.97 0.17 12.28
N LYS A 111 -14.55 -0.95 11.81
CA LYS A 111 -15.97 -1.36 11.89
C LYS A 111 -17.02 -0.49 11.16
N GLN A 112 -16.63 0.58 10.49
CA GLN A 112 -17.50 1.40 9.65
C GLN A 112 -17.25 1.13 8.17
N ASN A 113 -18.32 0.91 7.41
CA ASN A 113 -18.22 0.79 5.95
C ASN A 113 -18.94 1.97 5.32
N LEU A 114 -18.36 2.53 4.27
CA LEU A 114 -18.97 3.63 3.54
C LEU A 114 -18.83 3.40 2.03
N PHE A 115 -19.95 3.44 1.34
CA PHE A 115 -20.04 3.54 -0.10
C PHE A 115 -20.64 4.91 -0.45
N VAL A 116 -19.92 5.70 -1.25
CA VAL A 116 -20.38 7.02 -1.69
C VAL A 116 -20.35 7.06 -3.21
N ILE A 117 -21.40 7.64 -3.82
CA ILE A 117 -21.41 8.06 -5.22
C ILE A 117 -21.37 9.58 -5.24
N TYR A 118 -20.42 10.15 -5.98
CA TYR A 118 -20.32 11.57 -6.24
C TYR A 118 -20.80 11.89 -7.66
N ASN A 119 -21.44 13.04 -7.83
CA ASN A 119 -21.74 13.58 -9.16
C ASN A 119 -20.50 14.20 -9.80
N GLU A 120 -20.67 14.72 -11.02
CA GLU A 120 -19.62 15.37 -11.80
C GLU A 120 -19.00 16.62 -11.15
N ASN A 121 -19.73 17.25 -10.23
CA ASN A 121 -19.26 18.40 -9.47
C ASN A 121 -18.53 18.00 -8.18
N GLY A 122 -18.35 16.70 -7.92
CA GLY A 122 -17.71 16.18 -6.70
C GLY A 122 -18.61 16.18 -5.47
N LEU A 123 -19.92 16.36 -5.62
CA LEU A 123 -20.88 16.35 -4.51
C LEU A 123 -21.43 14.94 -4.29
N ASP A 124 -21.59 14.50 -3.04
CA ASP A 124 -22.16 13.19 -2.75
C ASP A 124 -23.67 13.14 -3.04
N VAL A 125 -24.07 12.22 -3.91
CA VAL A 125 -25.48 12.04 -4.29
C VAL A 125 -26.08 10.77 -3.72
N VAL A 126 -25.25 9.77 -3.43
CA VAL A 126 -25.66 8.56 -2.71
C VAL A 126 -24.61 8.25 -1.66
N ARG A 127 -25.07 7.93 -0.46
CA ARG A 127 -24.23 7.45 0.62
C ARG A 127 -24.90 6.26 1.29
N ILE A 128 -24.16 5.17 1.46
CA ILE A 128 -24.63 3.95 2.11
C ILE A 128 -23.53 3.51 3.06
N GLY A 129 -23.85 3.21 4.31
CA GLY A 129 -22.83 2.78 5.24
C GLY A 129 -23.33 2.27 6.58
N THR A 130 -22.38 1.87 7.41
CA THR A 130 -22.61 1.39 8.78
C THR A 130 -21.84 2.25 9.77
N ASP A 131 -22.41 2.48 10.95
CA ASP A 131 -21.68 3.04 12.09
C ASP A 131 -20.81 1.96 12.78
N LYS A 132 -20.12 2.35 13.86
CA LYS A 132 -19.21 1.46 14.62
C LYS A 132 -19.93 0.32 15.33
N GLU A 133 -21.21 0.51 15.61
CA GLU A 133 -22.08 -0.47 16.27
C GLU A 133 -22.76 -1.39 15.24
N GLY A 134 -22.51 -1.17 13.95
CA GLY A 134 -23.07 -1.97 12.85
C GLY A 134 -24.45 -1.49 12.40
N HIS A 135 -24.96 -0.36 12.89
CA HIS A 135 -26.23 0.18 12.39
C HIS A 135 -26.05 0.75 10.99
N GLY A 136 -26.81 0.22 10.05
CA GLY A 136 -26.83 0.67 8.66
C GLY A 136 -27.68 1.91 8.42
N GLY A 137 -27.38 2.60 7.33
CA GLY A 137 -28.27 3.60 6.76
C GLY A 137 -27.81 4.10 5.40
N TYR A 138 -28.65 4.92 4.78
CA TYR A 138 -28.36 5.56 3.52
C TYR A 138 -28.95 6.96 3.42
N SER A 139 -28.37 7.77 2.53
CA SER A 139 -28.93 9.04 2.09
C SER A 139 -28.81 9.17 0.57
N ILE A 140 -29.84 9.78 -0.03
CA ILE A 140 -29.89 10.13 -1.44
C ILE A 140 -30.13 11.63 -1.50
N LYS A 141 -29.26 12.35 -2.22
CA LYS A 141 -29.35 13.79 -2.44
C LYS A 141 -29.51 14.07 -3.93
N ASN A 142 -30.11 15.21 -4.25
CA ASN A 142 -30.10 15.72 -5.62
C ASN A 142 -28.76 16.41 -5.94
N VAL A 143 -28.60 16.90 -7.17
CA VAL A 143 -27.38 17.59 -7.64
C VAL A 143 -27.05 18.90 -6.91
N HIS A 144 -27.96 19.40 -6.07
CA HIS A 144 -27.81 20.60 -5.24
C HIS A 144 -27.74 20.26 -3.74
N GLU A 145 -27.32 19.03 -3.40
CA GLU A 145 -27.16 18.51 -2.03
C GLU A 145 -28.46 18.45 -1.19
N ARG A 146 -29.63 18.67 -1.80
CA ARG A 146 -30.90 18.54 -1.08
C ARG A 146 -31.22 17.07 -0.88
N VAL A 147 -31.48 16.69 0.38
CA VAL A 147 -31.87 15.34 0.74
C VAL A 147 -33.21 15.00 0.09
N ILE A 148 -33.20 13.99 -0.77
CA ILE A 148 -34.39 13.37 -1.35
C ILE A 148 -34.93 12.33 -0.38
N LYS A 149 -34.03 11.50 0.17
CA LYS A 149 -34.40 10.42 1.09
C LYS A 149 -33.26 10.07 2.05
N THR A 150 -33.61 9.70 3.27
CA THR A 150 -32.68 9.10 4.23
C THR A 150 -33.39 8.05 5.08
N GLU A 151 -32.70 6.95 5.39
CA GLU A 151 -33.15 5.92 6.33
C GLU A 151 -31.95 5.38 7.12
N GLY A 152 -32.20 4.88 8.34
CA GLY A 152 -31.18 4.34 9.24
C GLY A 152 -30.99 5.13 10.53
N TRP A 153 -30.35 4.48 11.51
CA TRP A 153 -30.27 4.97 12.90
C TRP A 153 -29.23 6.09 13.10
N GLY A 154 -28.13 6.09 12.35
CA GLY A 154 -27.04 7.08 12.49
C GLY A 154 -27.15 8.33 11.60
N TRP A 155 -28.05 8.35 10.62
CA TRP A 155 -28.07 9.38 9.55
C TRP A 155 -29.10 10.49 9.76
N ARG A 156 -30.02 10.33 10.71
CA ARG A 156 -31.02 11.36 11.05
C ARG A 156 -30.42 12.57 11.80
N ALA A 157 -29.16 12.50 12.24
CA ALA A 157 -28.51 13.53 13.05
C ALA A 157 -27.80 14.65 12.26
N TYR A 158 -27.65 14.53 10.93
CA TYR A 158 -26.95 15.52 10.10
C TYR A 158 -27.87 16.41 9.23
N ASN A 159 -29.18 16.43 9.53
CA ASN A 159 -30.18 17.21 8.79
C ASN A 159 -30.72 18.38 9.63
N TYR A 160 -29.83 19.18 10.21
CA TYR A 160 -30.13 20.54 10.69
C TYR A 160 -29.03 21.49 10.22
#